data_AF-A0A957AJP3-F1
#
_entry.id   AF-A0A957AJP3-F1
#
_cell.length_a   1.000
_cell.length_b   1.000
_cell.length_c   1.000
_cell.angle_alpha   90.00
_cell.angle_beta   90.00
_cell.angle_gamma   90.00
#
_symmetry.space_group_name_H-M   'P 1'
#
loop_
_entity.id
_entity.type
_entity.pdbx_description
1 polymer ?
#
loop_
_entity_poly.entity_id
_entity_poly.type
_entity_poly.pdbx_seq_one_letter_code
_entity_poly.pdbx_strand_id
1 'polypeptide(L)'
;MVVQQDQRARKLSGSASEQELAGLMLNVMMARGMFMSANAVIRMPVAILAEYASSQGKTGGEQAILEAAAANPEVFAVDAAGDEPMIQTMRDGRAPIVVEPVSRHTFARRFLTPLPRPDRPVTQRPRPRLQEPVIDVMAEIVDLPLDMAPLASVFETERAESPAVIDLVEIEPEAPTPAVVEPPAARTITTQVTRATDVSNVDDLELARALRDRLGSDPRVATFGEQWLMEDRVPRFSRGDLRRLKDYLQEKEQPLTDDDLVQDVLGVRPGSAEFDLQRFALNYRLLNEHREFEFVGTANQRFWTTSGMPPIGTTRRKLTELGSDYRFLLEELGEEPAYRTRKALDHTLTFYEFIHGMLPYDREMQELLAGPAAPGQKSAVLTFECPQSFTTYLVELRFPTPNRGGFILGLDDFFAENLVPGAILSIQPTENDGHYRVEYLPEAARSEQLLELDERRALRYVFRPTTYACGVDEAQLLTEARFGGLANEKPLDEKVRRRPEAVIAATFERIGEEHGGNYSLDLQTLMAGVNIERPMSETLLRSVLENDDTGAFSRDPDADNLYTYVPGTTP
;
A
#
# COMPACT_ATOMS: atom_id res chain seq x y z
N MET A 1 -39.82 -15.70 -13.88
CA MET A 1 -39.42 -16.06 -15.25
C MET A 1 -38.02 -15.52 -15.44
N VAL A 2 -37.01 -16.34 -15.11
CA VAL A 2 -35.60 -15.91 -15.09
C VAL A 2 -35.13 -15.79 -16.53
N VAL A 3 -34.68 -14.60 -16.91
CA VAL A 3 -34.11 -14.34 -18.24
C VAL A 3 -32.86 -15.21 -18.37
N GLN A 4 -32.97 -16.18 -19.27
CA GLN A 4 -31.90 -17.07 -19.70
C GLN A 4 -30.79 -16.17 -20.28
N GLN A 5 -29.73 -15.92 -19.51
CA GLN A 5 -28.55 -15.23 -20.03
C GLN A 5 -28.06 -15.99 -21.26
N ASP A 6 -27.92 -15.27 -22.36
CA ASP A 6 -27.43 -15.74 -23.65
C ASP A 6 -26.30 -16.77 -23.46
N GLN A 7 -26.62 -18.03 -23.78
CA GLN A 7 -25.62 -19.02 -24.11
C GLN A 7 -24.90 -18.48 -25.35
N ARG A 8 -23.77 -17.79 -25.16
CA ARG A 8 -22.82 -17.57 -26.26
C ARG A 8 -22.57 -18.94 -26.88
N ALA A 9 -23.09 -19.17 -28.08
CA ALA A 9 -22.94 -20.39 -28.83
C ALA A 9 -21.45 -20.62 -29.09
N ARG A 10 -20.81 -21.39 -28.20
CA ARG A 10 -19.42 -21.79 -28.36
C ARG A 10 -19.36 -22.84 -29.45
N LYS A 11 -18.37 -22.72 -30.32
CA LYS A 11 -18.15 -23.71 -31.39
C LYS A 11 -17.60 -24.99 -30.76
N LEU A 12 -18.48 -25.96 -30.55
CA LEU A 12 -18.08 -27.32 -30.21
C LEU A 12 -17.56 -28.02 -31.47
N SER A 13 -16.48 -28.76 -31.34
CA SER A 13 -15.82 -29.53 -32.40
C SER A 13 -16.17 -31.02 -32.27
N GLY A 14 -15.97 -31.78 -33.35
CA GLY A 14 -16.29 -33.21 -33.44
C GLY A 14 -17.46 -33.55 -34.35
N SER A 15 -17.86 -34.82 -34.36
CA SER A 15 -19.06 -35.31 -35.06
C SER A 15 -20.35 -34.70 -34.47
N ALA A 16 -21.47 -34.73 -35.20
CA ALA A 16 -22.74 -34.17 -34.72
C ALA A 16 -23.17 -34.79 -33.37
N SER A 17 -22.94 -36.09 -33.20
CA SER A 17 -23.17 -36.79 -31.93
C SER A 17 -22.22 -36.34 -30.80
N GLU A 18 -20.95 -36.08 -31.10
CA GLU A 18 -19.97 -35.59 -30.13
C GLU A 18 -20.28 -34.15 -29.69
N GLN A 19 -20.71 -33.29 -30.61
CA GLN A 19 -21.09 -31.90 -30.30
C GLN A 19 -22.32 -31.85 -29.38
N GLU A 20 -23.33 -32.69 -29.64
CA GLU A 20 -24.51 -32.79 -28.78
C GLU A 20 -24.15 -33.32 -27.38
N LEU A 21 -23.25 -34.32 -27.30
CA LEU A 21 -22.80 -34.90 -26.03
C LEU A 21 -21.96 -33.89 -25.23
N ALA A 22 -21.04 -33.18 -25.89
CA ALA A 22 -20.22 -32.13 -25.30
C ALA A 22 -21.09 -30.96 -24.77
N GLY A 23 -22.12 -30.56 -25.51
CA GLY A 23 -23.05 -29.52 -25.06
C GLY A 23 -23.83 -29.94 -23.81
N LEU A 24 -24.25 -31.20 -23.75
CA LEU A 24 -24.93 -31.77 -22.59
C LEU A 24 -24.01 -31.85 -21.36
N MET A 25 -22.77 -32.31 -21.54
CA MET A 25 -21.75 -32.32 -20.48
C MET A 25 -21.50 -30.93 -19.93
N LEU A 26 -21.30 -29.93 -20.82
CA LEU A 26 -21.02 -28.55 -20.42
C LEU A 26 -22.17 -27.97 -19.60
N ASN A 27 -23.42 -28.17 -20.03
CA ASN A 27 -24.59 -27.67 -19.29
C ASN A 27 -24.69 -28.25 -17.88
N VAL A 28 -24.44 -29.56 -17.73
CA VAL A 28 -24.47 -30.24 -16.43
C VAL A 28 -23.35 -29.76 -15.52
N MET A 29 -22.14 -29.60 -16.05
CA MET A 29 -21.00 -29.09 -15.29
C MET A 29 -21.21 -27.62 -14.90
N MET A 30 -21.74 -26.78 -15.80
CA MET A 30 -22.07 -25.38 -15.49
C MET A 30 -23.18 -25.26 -14.44
N ALA A 31 -24.20 -26.14 -14.49
CA ALA A 31 -25.24 -26.18 -13.47
C ALA A 31 -24.67 -26.54 -12.08
N ARG A 32 -23.72 -27.50 -12.01
CA ARG A 32 -23.01 -27.85 -10.78
C ARG A 32 -22.11 -26.71 -10.28
N GLY A 33 -21.51 -25.95 -11.18
CA GLY A 33 -20.62 -24.82 -10.89
C GLY A 33 -21.29 -23.47 -10.70
N MET A 34 -22.63 -23.39 -10.65
CA MET A 34 -23.37 -22.11 -10.65
C MET A 34 -22.98 -21.17 -9.50
N PHE A 35 -22.59 -21.72 -8.35
CA PHE A 35 -22.18 -20.97 -7.15
C PHE A 35 -20.65 -20.91 -6.96
N MET A 36 -19.87 -21.45 -7.90
CA MET A 36 -18.40 -21.40 -7.84
C MET A 36 -17.86 -20.10 -8.47
N SER A 37 -16.62 -19.71 -8.12
CA SER A 37 -15.94 -18.59 -8.76
C SER A 37 -15.68 -18.86 -10.25
N ALA A 38 -15.47 -17.81 -11.05
CA ALA A 38 -15.31 -17.94 -12.51
C ALA A 38 -14.15 -18.90 -12.91
N ASN A 39 -13.07 -18.91 -12.12
CA ASN A 39 -11.85 -19.69 -12.36
C ASN A 39 -11.79 -21.00 -11.55
N ALA A 40 -12.83 -21.35 -10.80
CA ALA A 40 -12.86 -22.59 -10.05
C ALA A 40 -12.99 -23.80 -11.00
N VAL A 41 -12.17 -24.83 -10.76
CA VAL A 41 -12.20 -26.07 -11.53
C VAL A 41 -13.39 -26.92 -11.08
N ILE A 42 -14.34 -27.12 -11.98
CA ILE A 42 -15.47 -28.03 -11.80
C ILE A 42 -15.03 -29.42 -12.24
N ARG A 43 -15.08 -30.39 -11.34
CA ARG A 43 -14.69 -31.79 -11.60
C ARG A 43 -15.88 -32.72 -11.53
N MET A 44 -16.00 -33.64 -12.48
CA MET A 44 -17.05 -34.65 -12.49
C MET A 44 -16.52 -36.01 -12.98
N PRO A 45 -16.86 -37.12 -12.31
CA PRO A 45 -16.54 -38.46 -12.79
C PRO A 45 -17.20 -38.74 -14.14
N VAL A 46 -16.46 -39.38 -15.05
CA VAL A 46 -16.98 -39.78 -16.36
C VAL A 46 -18.19 -40.72 -16.22
N ALA A 47 -18.18 -41.61 -15.23
CA ALA A 47 -19.29 -42.54 -14.94
C ALA A 47 -20.62 -41.81 -14.71
N ILE A 48 -20.61 -40.71 -13.95
CA ILE A 48 -21.82 -39.91 -13.66
C ILE A 48 -22.32 -39.19 -14.92
N LEU A 49 -21.40 -38.69 -15.76
CA LEU A 49 -21.76 -38.05 -17.02
C LEU A 49 -22.33 -39.07 -18.02
N ALA A 50 -21.79 -40.29 -18.05
CA ALA A 50 -22.28 -41.38 -18.89
C ALA A 50 -23.67 -41.88 -18.45
N GLU A 51 -23.91 -41.99 -17.14
CA GLU A 51 -25.23 -42.33 -16.58
C GLU A 51 -26.26 -41.25 -16.94
N TYR A 52 -25.90 -39.98 -16.76
CA TYR A 52 -26.78 -38.86 -17.10
C TYR A 52 -27.06 -38.79 -18.61
N ALA A 53 -26.05 -38.98 -19.46
CA ALA A 53 -26.23 -39.03 -20.92
C ALA A 53 -27.14 -40.19 -21.35
N SER A 54 -27.02 -41.35 -20.70
CA SER A 54 -27.89 -42.51 -20.92
C SER A 54 -29.34 -42.23 -20.52
N SER A 55 -29.55 -41.50 -19.41
CA SER A 55 -30.89 -41.07 -18.98
C SER A 55 -31.57 -40.11 -19.97
N GLN A 56 -30.78 -39.41 -20.79
CA GLN A 56 -31.23 -38.51 -21.87
C GLN A 56 -31.31 -39.21 -23.24
N GLY A 57 -31.20 -40.55 -23.27
CA GLY A 57 -31.35 -41.36 -24.47
C GLY A 57 -30.14 -41.37 -25.41
N LYS A 58 -28.96 -40.93 -24.95
CA LYS A 58 -27.71 -41.02 -25.72
C LYS A 58 -27.02 -42.36 -25.49
N THR A 59 -26.55 -42.99 -26.56
CA THR A 59 -25.86 -44.29 -26.55
C THR A 59 -24.36 -44.10 -26.73
N GLY A 60 -23.53 -44.79 -25.93
CA GLY A 60 -22.06 -44.71 -26.07
C GLY A 60 -21.27 -44.84 -24.77
N GLY A 61 -21.93 -44.74 -23.62
CA GLY A 61 -21.31 -44.94 -22.31
C GLY A 61 -20.14 -43.99 -22.01
N GLU A 62 -19.22 -44.43 -21.16
CA GLU A 62 -18.05 -43.65 -20.72
C GLU A 62 -17.08 -43.34 -21.87
N GLN A 63 -16.94 -44.26 -22.82
CA GLN A 63 -16.01 -44.10 -23.94
C GLN A 63 -16.42 -42.94 -24.87
N ALA A 64 -17.72 -42.80 -25.15
CA ALA A 64 -18.21 -41.67 -25.95
C ALA A 64 -18.02 -40.31 -25.26
N ILE A 65 -18.10 -40.26 -23.92
CA ILE A 65 -17.84 -39.06 -23.13
C ILE A 65 -16.37 -38.64 -23.24
N LEU A 66 -15.46 -39.61 -23.17
CA LEU A 66 -14.02 -39.38 -23.33
C LEU A 66 -13.68 -38.91 -24.76
N GLU A 67 -14.29 -39.51 -25.78
CA GLU A 67 -14.11 -39.10 -27.18
C GLU A 67 -14.64 -37.68 -27.44
N ALA A 68 -15.80 -37.33 -26.89
CA ALA A 68 -16.35 -35.98 -26.99
C ALA A 68 -15.52 -34.92 -26.25
N ALA A 69 -14.95 -35.27 -25.08
CA ALA A 69 -14.02 -34.41 -24.35
C ALA A 69 -12.71 -34.22 -25.14
N ALA A 70 -12.16 -35.29 -25.71
CA ALA A 70 -10.94 -35.25 -26.51
C ALA A 70 -11.10 -34.42 -27.80
N ALA A 71 -12.29 -34.41 -28.40
CA ALA A 71 -12.60 -33.55 -29.54
C ALA A 71 -12.70 -32.05 -29.18
N ASN A 72 -12.80 -31.71 -27.89
CA ASN A 72 -13.01 -30.34 -27.39
C ASN A 72 -12.00 -29.93 -26.29
N PRO A 73 -10.69 -29.91 -26.60
CA PRO A 73 -9.64 -29.64 -25.61
C PRO A 73 -9.63 -28.21 -25.07
N GLU A 74 -10.27 -27.26 -25.77
CA GLU A 74 -10.41 -25.87 -25.31
C GLU A 74 -11.47 -25.72 -24.20
N VAL A 75 -12.37 -26.70 -24.07
CA VAL A 75 -13.52 -26.66 -23.15
C VAL A 75 -13.35 -27.64 -22.00
N PHE A 76 -12.79 -28.82 -22.26
CA PHE A 76 -12.62 -29.89 -21.29
C PHE A 76 -11.16 -30.31 -21.15
N ALA A 77 -10.73 -30.58 -19.92
CA ALA A 77 -9.52 -31.34 -19.62
C ALA A 77 -9.90 -32.68 -19.00
N VAL A 78 -9.23 -33.75 -19.41
CA VAL A 78 -9.42 -35.09 -18.84
C VAL A 78 -8.28 -35.35 -17.87
N ASP A 79 -8.61 -35.56 -16.60
CA ASP A 79 -7.65 -35.94 -15.57
C ASP A 79 -7.78 -37.44 -15.29
N ALA A 80 -6.74 -38.17 -15.68
CA ALA A 80 -6.61 -39.61 -15.52
C ALA A 80 -5.62 -40.00 -14.40
N ALA A 81 -5.25 -39.06 -13.53
CA ALA A 81 -4.24 -39.31 -12.48
C ALA A 81 -4.79 -40.04 -11.23
N GLY A 82 -6.11 -40.23 -11.11
CA GLY A 82 -6.76 -40.94 -10.02
C GLY A 82 -7.37 -42.30 -10.41
N ASP A 83 -8.00 -42.98 -9.45
CA ASP A 83 -8.62 -44.31 -9.63
C ASP A 83 -9.83 -44.30 -10.60
N GLU A 84 -10.44 -43.13 -10.85
CA GLU A 84 -11.52 -42.94 -11.83
C GLU A 84 -11.24 -41.72 -12.73
N PRO A 85 -11.52 -41.79 -14.05
CA PRO A 85 -11.29 -40.67 -14.97
C PRO A 85 -12.28 -39.52 -14.68
N MET A 86 -11.74 -38.31 -14.56
CA MET A 86 -12.50 -37.10 -14.24
C MET A 86 -12.47 -36.11 -15.41
N ILE A 87 -13.63 -35.57 -15.78
CA ILE A 87 -13.73 -34.43 -16.68
C ILE A 87 -13.67 -33.14 -15.87
N GLN A 88 -12.86 -32.20 -16.34
CA GLN A 88 -12.67 -30.90 -15.74
C GLN A 88 -13.02 -29.77 -16.71
N THR A 89 -13.73 -28.75 -16.21
CA THR A 89 -14.02 -27.51 -16.93
C THR A 89 -14.14 -26.36 -15.91
N MET A 90 -14.06 -25.12 -16.35
CA MET A 90 -14.30 -23.95 -15.51
C MET A 90 -15.72 -23.41 -15.70
N ARG A 91 -16.19 -22.53 -14.80
CA ARG A 91 -17.52 -21.90 -14.91
C ARG A 91 -17.63 -21.03 -16.17
N ASP A 92 -16.51 -20.46 -16.60
CA ASP A 92 -16.42 -19.78 -17.88
C ASP A 92 -16.36 -20.76 -19.07
N GLY A 93 -16.59 -22.07 -18.90
CA GLY A 93 -16.66 -23.09 -19.94
C GLY A 93 -15.36 -23.33 -20.71
N ARG A 94 -14.20 -23.07 -20.09
CA ARG A 94 -12.88 -23.38 -20.64
C ARG A 94 -12.21 -24.52 -19.89
N ALA A 95 -11.32 -25.22 -20.59
CA ALA A 95 -10.48 -26.23 -19.95
C ALA A 95 -9.57 -25.56 -18.90
N PRO A 96 -9.35 -26.20 -17.73
CA PRO A 96 -8.38 -25.71 -16.76
C PRO A 96 -7.00 -25.54 -17.39
N ILE A 97 -6.43 -24.34 -17.25
CA ILE A 97 -5.03 -24.13 -17.62
C ILE A 97 -4.20 -24.88 -16.57
N VAL A 98 -3.63 -26.02 -16.96
CA VAL A 98 -2.60 -26.70 -16.17
C VAL A 98 -1.40 -25.78 -16.15
N VAL A 99 -1.26 -25.00 -15.07
CA VAL A 99 -0.02 -24.29 -14.78
C VAL A 99 0.95 -25.36 -14.32
N GLU A 100 1.60 -26.05 -15.28
CA GLU A 100 2.83 -26.76 -14.95
C GLU A 100 3.78 -25.71 -14.38
N PRO A 101 4.24 -25.86 -13.11
CA PRO A 101 5.23 -24.96 -12.57
C PRO A 101 6.47 -25.11 -13.45
N VAL A 102 6.73 -24.13 -14.31
CA VAL A 102 7.87 -24.12 -15.22
C VAL A 102 9.12 -24.15 -14.34
N SER A 103 9.69 -25.35 -14.20
CA SER A 103 10.81 -25.68 -13.30
C SER A 103 12.14 -25.07 -13.73
N ARG A 104 12.13 -24.17 -14.73
CA ARG A 104 13.30 -23.35 -15.08
C ARG A 104 13.61 -22.29 -14.03
N HIS A 105 12.65 -21.88 -13.19
CA HIS A 105 12.85 -20.85 -12.18
C HIS A 105 12.10 -21.14 -10.87
N THR A 106 12.27 -22.32 -10.27
CA THR A 106 11.79 -22.56 -8.90
C THR A 106 12.79 -22.02 -7.88
N PHE A 107 12.26 -21.45 -6.79
CA PHE A 107 13.02 -20.87 -5.68
C PHE A 107 14.05 -21.85 -5.10
N ALA A 108 13.64 -23.10 -4.89
CA ALA A 108 14.52 -24.17 -4.42
C ALA A 108 15.77 -24.38 -5.28
N ARG A 109 15.70 -24.15 -6.60
CA ARG A 109 16.85 -24.33 -7.51
C ARG A 109 17.78 -23.11 -7.55
N ARG A 110 17.25 -21.90 -7.37
CA ARG A 110 18.07 -20.67 -7.27
C ARG A 110 18.85 -20.62 -5.97
N PHE A 111 18.27 -21.15 -4.89
CA PHE A 111 18.91 -21.26 -3.59
C PHE A 111 20.13 -22.21 -3.62
N LEU A 112 20.02 -23.33 -4.34
CA LEU A 112 21.09 -24.33 -4.46
C LEU A 112 22.14 -24.03 -5.54
N THR A 113 21.85 -23.09 -6.47
CA THR A 113 22.79 -22.66 -7.52
C THR A 113 22.64 -21.15 -7.79
N PRO A 114 23.27 -20.29 -6.98
CA PRO A 114 23.27 -18.86 -7.24
C PRO A 114 23.99 -18.56 -8.57
N LEU A 115 23.41 -17.69 -9.39
CA LEU A 115 24.05 -17.23 -10.62
C LEU A 115 25.30 -16.39 -10.26
N PRO A 116 26.39 -16.47 -11.04
CA PRO A 116 27.56 -15.63 -10.83
C PRO A 116 27.18 -14.15 -10.94
N ARG A 117 27.75 -13.31 -10.07
CA ARG A 117 27.52 -11.86 -10.06
C ARG A 117 27.81 -11.29 -11.46
N PRO A 118 26.90 -10.48 -12.04
CA PRO A 118 27.16 -9.84 -13.33
C PRO A 118 28.36 -8.89 -13.22
N ASP A 119 29.28 -8.98 -14.19
CA ASP A 119 30.48 -8.15 -14.25
C ASP A 119 30.11 -6.67 -14.39
N ARG A 120 30.55 -5.85 -13.42
CA ARG A 120 30.40 -4.40 -13.48
C ARG A 120 31.36 -3.82 -14.53
N PRO A 121 30.91 -2.96 -15.47
CA PRO A 121 31.82 -2.26 -16.35
C PRO A 121 32.68 -1.24 -15.58
N VAL A 122 33.99 -1.24 -15.84
CA VAL A 122 35.04 -0.45 -15.16
C VAL A 122 35.04 1.04 -15.57
N THR A 123 33.94 1.58 -16.07
CA THR A 123 33.90 3.01 -16.46
C THR A 123 33.57 3.87 -15.24
N GLN A 124 34.60 4.50 -14.69
CA GLN A 124 34.46 5.58 -13.70
C GLN A 124 33.63 6.71 -14.33
N ARG A 125 32.42 6.93 -13.82
CA ARG A 125 31.64 8.13 -14.15
C ARG A 125 32.44 9.36 -13.70
N PRO A 126 32.65 10.36 -14.58
CA PRO A 126 33.31 11.60 -14.18
C PRO A 126 32.47 12.34 -13.14
N ARG A 127 33.12 12.82 -12.07
CA ARG A 127 32.48 13.62 -11.01
C ARG A 127 31.75 14.84 -11.60
N PRO A 128 30.50 15.11 -11.19
CA PRO A 128 29.82 16.35 -11.50
C PRO A 128 30.59 17.54 -10.89
N ARG A 129 30.75 18.62 -11.65
CA ARG A 129 31.30 19.88 -11.12
C ARG A 129 30.25 20.58 -10.25
N LEU A 130 30.68 21.14 -9.13
CA LEU A 130 29.84 22.01 -8.28
C LEU A 130 29.25 23.14 -9.14
N GLN A 131 27.93 23.24 -9.15
CA GLN A 131 27.21 24.43 -9.63
C GLN A 131 27.09 25.41 -8.47
N GLU A 132 27.41 26.68 -8.70
CA GLU A 132 27.23 27.75 -7.71
C GLU A 132 25.73 27.98 -7.43
N PRO A 133 25.35 28.26 -6.16
CA PRO A 133 23.95 28.43 -5.79
C PRO A 133 23.36 29.71 -6.40
N VAL A 134 22.19 29.56 -7.03
CA VAL A 134 21.35 30.69 -7.44
C VAL A 134 20.75 31.30 -6.17
N ILE A 135 21.07 32.57 -5.90
CA ILE A 135 20.55 33.35 -4.79
C ILE A 135 19.08 33.66 -5.07
N ASP A 136 18.18 33.19 -4.20
CA ASP A 136 16.75 33.49 -4.22
C ASP A 136 16.48 34.83 -3.48
N VAL A 137 15.94 35.81 -4.21
CA VAL A 137 15.80 37.22 -3.78
C VAL A 137 14.48 37.46 -3.00
N MET A 138 13.89 36.43 -2.40
CA MET A 138 12.61 36.54 -1.67
C MET A 138 12.73 36.37 -0.14
N ALA A 139 13.94 36.28 0.41
CA ALA A 139 14.18 36.11 1.85
C ALA A 139 14.50 37.41 2.61
N GLU A 140 14.11 38.59 2.10
CA GLU A 140 14.51 39.89 2.67
C GLU A 140 13.31 40.75 3.13
N ILE A 141 12.37 40.17 3.89
CA ILE A 141 11.41 40.94 4.71
C ILE A 141 11.06 40.18 5.99
N VAL A 142 12.00 40.02 6.93
CA VAL A 142 11.66 39.80 8.34
C VAL A 142 12.76 40.42 9.21
N ASP A 143 12.70 41.72 9.44
CA ASP A 143 13.39 42.37 10.56
C ASP A 143 12.57 43.58 11.03
N LEU A 144 11.66 43.33 11.97
CA LEU A 144 11.14 44.36 12.87
C LEU A 144 11.30 43.86 14.31
N PRO A 145 11.94 44.64 15.20
CA PRO A 145 12.30 44.17 16.53
C PRO A 145 11.12 44.25 17.51
N LEU A 146 10.86 43.15 18.21
CA LEU A 146 9.96 43.08 19.36
C LEU A 146 10.75 43.37 20.63
N ASP A 147 10.50 44.54 21.22
CA ASP A 147 10.94 44.88 22.57
C ASP A 147 9.90 44.40 23.60
N MET A 148 10.37 43.67 24.62
CA MET A 148 9.58 43.08 25.68
C MET A 148 9.67 43.91 26.97
N ALA A 149 8.53 44.31 27.54
CA ALA A 149 8.38 44.46 28.99
C ALA A 149 6.90 44.29 29.42
N PRO A 150 6.63 43.77 30.64
CA PRO A 150 5.33 43.19 31.01
C PRO A 150 4.46 44.14 31.87
N LEU A 151 3.14 43.98 31.79
CA LEU A 151 2.21 44.61 32.73
C LEU A 151 1.07 43.65 33.09
N ALA A 152 0.96 43.41 34.40
CA ALA A 152 -0.08 42.65 35.06
C ALA A 152 -1.34 43.51 35.31
N SER A 153 -2.49 42.81 35.41
CA SER A 153 -3.78 43.19 36.04
C SER A 153 -4.48 44.46 35.45
N VAL A 154 -5.80 44.64 35.40
CA VAL A 154 -6.91 44.33 36.32
C VAL A 154 -8.26 44.51 35.56
N PHE A 155 -9.33 43.94 36.13
CA PHE A 155 -10.78 44.23 35.98
C PHE A 155 -11.52 43.72 34.73
N GLU A 156 -12.38 42.69 34.81
CA GLU A 156 -13.78 42.68 35.33
C GLU A 156 -14.66 43.79 34.71
N THR A 157 -15.71 43.42 33.96
CA THR A 157 -17.11 43.46 34.42
C THR A 157 -18.06 43.01 33.28
N GLU A 158 -19.02 42.18 33.67
CA GLU A 158 -20.21 41.74 32.94
C GLU A 158 -21.01 42.88 32.29
N ARG A 159 -21.68 42.60 31.16
CA ARG A 159 -23.10 42.99 31.01
C ARG A 159 -23.84 42.16 29.96
N ALA A 160 -24.97 41.63 30.41
CA ALA A 160 -25.94 40.83 29.70
C ALA A 160 -26.99 41.67 28.94
N GLU A 161 -27.78 40.96 28.11
CA GLU A 161 -29.16 41.26 27.65
C GLU A 161 -29.35 42.48 26.72
N SER A 162 -30.18 42.52 25.68
CA SER A 162 -31.17 41.64 25.05
C SER A 162 -31.71 42.37 23.78
N PRO A 163 -32.54 41.74 22.92
CA PRO A 163 -32.79 42.16 21.53
C PRO A 163 -34.11 42.94 21.33
N ALA A 164 -34.25 43.65 20.20
CA ALA A 164 -35.52 44.13 19.62
C ALA A 164 -35.25 44.85 18.28
N VAL A 165 -36.14 45.01 17.29
CA VAL A 165 -37.46 44.48 16.91
C VAL A 165 -37.69 44.96 15.45
N ILE A 166 -38.34 44.10 14.67
CA ILE A 166 -39.20 44.24 13.47
C ILE A 166 -39.51 45.67 12.97
N ASP A 167 -39.48 45.84 11.65
CA ASP A 167 -40.42 46.74 10.97
C ASP A 167 -41.02 46.06 9.72
N LEU A 168 -42.35 46.13 9.64
CA LEU A 168 -43.27 45.48 8.71
C LEU A 168 -44.01 46.61 7.98
N VAL A 169 -44.05 46.62 6.64
CA VAL A 169 -45.03 47.41 5.88
C VAL A 169 -45.62 46.57 4.75
N GLU A 170 -46.81 46.05 5.03
CA GLU A 170 -48.11 46.10 4.33
C GLU A 170 -48.25 46.13 2.79
N ILE A 171 -49.38 45.57 2.32
CA ILE A 171 -49.66 44.91 1.02
C ILE A 171 -50.83 45.61 0.26
N GLU A 172 -50.77 45.57 -1.09
CA GLU A 172 -51.84 45.61 -2.16
C GLU A 172 -52.67 46.90 -2.50
N PRO A 173 -53.35 46.99 -3.68
CA PRO A 173 -53.61 45.99 -4.75
C PRO A 173 -53.50 46.39 -6.26
N GLU A 174 -53.57 45.33 -7.09
CA GLU A 174 -54.16 45.14 -8.45
C GLU A 174 -53.84 46.00 -9.71
N ALA A 175 -53.23 45.32 -10.70
CA ALA A 175 -53.63 45.08 -12.12
C ALA A 175 -54.07 46.26 -13.04
N PRO A 176 -53.71 46.27 -14.36
CA PRO A 176 -53.78 45.09 -15.24
C PRO A 176 -52.63 44.89 -16.26
N THR A 177 -52.38 43.63 -16.61
CA THR A 177 -51.77 43.16 -17.87
C THR A 177 -52.76 43.33 -19.05
N PRO A 178 -52.37 43.26 -20.35
CA PRO A 178 -51.19 42.57 -20.89
C PRO A 178 -50.41 43.31 -22.00
N ALA A 179 -49.10 43.09 -22.05
CA ALA A 179 -48.35 43.14 -23.30
C ALA A 179 -47.63 41.80 -23.46
N VAL A 180 -48.04 41.05 -24.48
CA VAL A 180 -47.41 39.82 -24.93
C VAL A 180 -45.96 40.13 -25.32
N VAL A 181 -45.01 39.70 -24.50
CA VAL A 181 -43.59 39.71 -24.87
C VAL A 181 -43.28 38.35 -25.47
N GLU A 182 -42.83 38.39 -26.72
CA GLU A 182 -42.36 37.26 -27.51
C GLU A 182 -41.33 36.41 -26.74
N PRO A 183 -41.33 35.08 -26.92
CA PRO A 183 -40.32 34.22 -26.30
C PRO A 183 -38.92 34.64 -26.78
N PRO A 184 -37.94 34.84 -25.88
CA PRO A 184 -36.58 35.11 -26.31
C PRO A 184 -36.09 33.91 -27.11
N ALA A 185 -35.70 34.18 -28.35
CA ALA A 185 -35.10 33.23 -29.26
C ALA A 185 -33.99 32.45 -28.55
N ALA A 186 -34.00 31.13 -28.72
CA ALA A 186 -32.97 30.23 -28.24
C ALA A 186 -31.59 30.81 -28.61
N ARG A 187 -30.77 31.11 -27.59
CA ARG A 187 -29.36 31.47 -27.79
C ARG A 187 -28.67 30.25 -28.37
N THR A 188 -28.53 30.21 -29.69
CA THR A 188 -27.65 29.28 -30.38
C THR A 188 -26.22 29.61 -29.98
N ILE A 189 -25.67 28.82 -29.06
CA ILE A 189 -24.24 28.77 -28.81
C ILE A 189 -23.62 28.30 -30.12
N THR A 190 -23.08 29.24 -30.88
CA THR A 190 -22.33 28.94 -32.10
C THR A 190 -20.97 28.44 -31.61
N THR A 191 -20.85 27.13 -31.39
CA THR A 191 -19.55 26.50 -31.17
C THR A 191 -18.71 26.78 -32.40
N GLN A 192 -17.70 27.63 -32.25
CA GLN A 192 -16.71 27.81 -33.31
C GLN A 192 -16.13 26.44 -33.61
N VAL A 193 -16.32 25.97 -34.83
CA VAL A 193 -15.69 24.74 -35.33
C VAL A 193 -14.20 25.07 -35.48
N THR A 194 -13.47 24.97 -34.37
CA THR A 194 -12.02 24.92 -34.40
C THR A 194 -11.63 23.74 -35.27
N ARG A 195 -10.83 24.01 -36.32
CA ARG A 195 -10.19 22.97 -37.13
C ARG A 195 -9.64 21.91 -36.20
N ALA A 196 -10.04 20.65 -36.40
CA ALA A 196 -9.50 19.53 -35.67
C ALA A 196 -7.97 19.60 -35.77
N THR A 197 -7.31 19.61 -34.62
CA THR A 197 -5.84 19.58 -34.57
C THR A 197 -5.41 18.24 -35.12
N ASP A 198 -4.56 18.24 -36.15
CA ASP A 198 -4.03 17.00 -36.72
C ASP A 198 -3.04 16.39 -35.73
N VAL A 199 -3.43 15.26 -35.14
CA VAL A 199 -2.67 14.51 -34.12
C VAL A 199 -2.08 13.22 -34.67
N SER A 200 -2.14 13.01 -35.99
CA SER A 200 -1.75 11.73 -36.64
C SER A 200 -0.28 11.34 -36.43
N ASN A 201 0.57 12.28 -36.05
CA ASN A 201 2.01 12.10 -35.86
C ASN A 201 2.49 12.37 -34.42
N VAL A 202 1.56 12.53 -33.47
CA VAL A 202 1.89 12.78 -32.06
C VAL A 202 1.84 11.45 -31.31
N ASP A 203 2.81 11.19 -30.45
CA ASP A 203 2.81 10.01 -29.60
C ASP A 203 1.61 10.05 -28.63
N ASP A 204 0.97 8.90 -28.40
CA ASP A 204 -0.23 8.82 -27.55
C ASP A 204 0.05 9.32 -26.13
N LEU A 205 1.28 9.12 -25.62
CA LEU A 205 1.69 9.62 -24.31
C LEU A 205 1.84 11.14 -24.29
N GLU A 206 2.38 11.73 -25.35
CA GLU A 206 2.49 13.19 -25.51
C GLU A 206 1.11 13.83 -25.64
N LEU A 207 0.20 13.20 -26.41
CA LEU A 207 -1.18 13.66 -26.55
C LEU A 207 -1.94 13.58 -25.23
N ALA A 208 -1.80 12.47 -24.48
CA ALA A 208 -2.43 12.31 -23.17
C ALA A 208 -1.92 13.36 -22.17
N ARG A 209 -0.62 13.64 -22.15
CA ARG A 209 -0.03 14.72 -21.33
C ARG A 209 -0.59 16.09 -21.71
N ALA A 210 -0.60 16.42 -23.00
CA ALA A 210 -1.12 17.69 -23.48
C ALA A 210 -2.62 17.89 -23.18
N LEU A 211 -3.42 16.81 -23.27
CA LEU A 211 -4.83 16.84 -22.88
C LEU A 211 -4.99 17.05 -21.36
N ARG A 212 -4.20 16.35 -20.54
CA ARG A 212 -4.21 16.49 -19.08
C ARG A 212 -3.86 17.91 -18.65
N ASP A 213 -2.83 18.50 -19.24
CA ASP A 213 -2.41 19.89 -18.93
C ASP A 213 -3.47 20.91 -19.34
N ARG A 214 -4.06 20.73 -20.52
CA ARG A 214 -5.08 21.67 -21.04
C ARG A 214 -6.41 21.57 -20.30
N LEU A 215 -6.87 20.35 -19.99
CA LEU A 215 -8.11 20.15 -19.24
C LEU A 215 -7.91 20.50 -17.76
N GLY A 216 -6.73 20.22 -17.19
CA GLY A 216 -6.41 20.53 -15.80
C GLY A 216 -6.33 22.03 -15.52
N SER A 217 -6.08 22.84 -16.55
CA SER A 217 -6.06 24.30 -16.46
C SER A 217 -7.39 24.96 -16.83
N ASP A 218 -8.38 24.22 -17.36
CA ASP A 218 -9.69 24.78 -17.70
C ASP A 218 -10.59 24.82 -16.45
N PRO A 219 -10.99 26.01 -15.96
CA PRO A 219 -11.80 26.12 -14.75
C PRO A 219 -13.19 25.51 -14.90
N ARG A 220 -13.65 25.24 -16.13
CA ARG A 220 -14.97 24.61 -16.38
C ARG A 220 -14.93 23.10 -16.25
N VAL A 221 -13.76 22.51 -16.10
CA VAL A 221 -13.57 21.06 -16.00
C VAL A 221 -13.17 20.74 -14.57
N ALA A 222 -14.03 19.99 -13.88
CA ALA A 222 -13.71 19.38 -12.60
C ALA A 222 -12.85 18.14 -12.83
N THR A 223 -11.81 17.98 -12.00
CA THR A 223 -10.78 16.96 -12.18
C THR A 223 -10.54 16.25 -10.86
N PHE A 224 -10.41 14.93 -10.91
CA PHE A 224 -9.99 14.12 -9.76
C PHE A 224 -9.24 12.88 -10.25
N GLY A 225 -7.92 12.84 -10.02
CA GLY A 225 -7.05 11.84 -10.61
C GLY A 225 -7.17 11.84 -12.14
N GLU A 226 -7.52 10.68 -12.72
CA GLU A 226 -7.74 10.53 -14.17
C GLU A 226 -9.21 10.72 -14.60
N GLN A 227 -10.09 11.15 -13.69
CA GLN A 227 -11.50 11.39 -13.98
C GLN A 227 -11.77 12.88 -14.23
N TRP A 228 -12.66 13.13 -15.19
CA TRP A 228 -12.98 14.47 -15.69
C TRP A 228 -14.49 14.61 -15.83
N LEU A 229 -15.03 15.73 -15.38
CA LEU A 229 -16.44 16.09 -15.59
C LEU A 229 -16.54 17.60 -15.81
N MET A 230 -17.56 18.05 -16.53
CA MET A 230 -17.86 19.48 -16.57
C MET A 230 -18.35 19.94 -15.19
N GLU A 231 -17.85 21.08 -14.71
CA GLU A 231 -18.12 21.57 -13.35
C GLU A 231 -19.62 21.81 -13.11
N ASP A 232 -20.35 22.25 -14.15
CA ASP A 232 -21.81 22.47 -14.11
C ASP A 232 -22.61 21.18 -13.89
N ARG A 233 -22.03 20.02 -14.22
CA ARG A 233 -22.61 18.69 -14.02
C ARG A 233 -22.24 18.07 -12.67
N VAL A 234 -21.30 18.65 -11.92
CA VAL A 234 -20.90 18.13 -10.61
C VAL A 234 -21.93 18.53 -9.55
N PRO A 235 -22.59 17.57 -8.88
CA PRO A 235 -23.43 17.82 -7.74
C PRO A 235 -22.79 18.79 -6.72
N ARG A 236 -23.61 19.68 -6.17
CA ARG A 236 -23.17 20.62 -5.13
C ARG A 236 -23.55 20.06 -3.77
N PHE A 237 -22.62 20.16 -2.83
CA PHE A 237 -22.87 19.81 -1.44
C PHE A 237 -23.21 21.07 -0.65
N SER A 238 -24.24 20.98 0.17
CA SER A 238 -24.55 22.02 1.13
C SER A 238 -23.52 22.01 2.26
N ARG A 239 -23.42 23.12 3.00
CA ARG A 239 -22.62 23.16 4.23
C ARG A 239 -23.07 22.12 5.26
N GLY A 240 -24.35 21.75 5.26
CA GLY A 240 -24.89 20.67 6.09
C GLY A 240 -24.34 19.31 5.70
N ASP A 241 -24.16 19.04 4.41
CA ASP A 241 -23.60 17.77 3.92
C ASP A 241 -22.14 17.63 4.29
N LEU A 242 -21.34 18.69 4.10
CA LEU A 242 -19.93 18.71 4.53
C LEU A 242 -19.80 18.49 6.04
N ARG A 243 -20.68 19.12 6.84
CA ARG A 243 -20.70 18.88 8.28
C ARG A 243 -21.05 17.42 8.62
N ARG A 244 -22.05 16.83 7.97
CA ARG A 244 -22.40 15.42 8.18
C ARG A 244 -21.26 14.47 7.83
N LEU A 245 -20.55 14.73 6.72
CA LEU A 245 -19.38 13.95 6.30
C LEU A 245 -18.26 14.03 7.34
N LYS A 246 -17.98 15.23 7.85
CA LYS A 246 -16.98 15.46 8.89
C LYS A 246 -17.36 14.77 10.20
N ASP A 247 -18.59 14.97 10.67
CA ASP A 247 -19.08 14.39 11.92
C ASP A 247 -19.03 12.86 11.83
N TYR A 248 -19.35 12.27 10.66
CA TYR A 248 -19.27 10.81 10.44
C TYR A 248 -17.83 10.28 10.45
N LEU A 249 -16.89 10.96 9.78
CA LEU A 249 -15.47 10.59 9.81
C LEU A 249 -14.90 10.66 11.24
N GLN A 250 -15.30 11.67 12.00
CA GLN A 250 -14.89 11.82 13.40
C GLN A 250 -15.53 10.77 14.31
N GLU A 251 -16.80 10.41 14.08
CA GLU A 251 -17.49 9.37 14.85
C GLU A 251 -16.88 7.99 14.63
N LYS A 252 -16.43 7.68 13.41
CA LYS A 252 -15.79 6.40 13.09
C LYS A 252 -14.33 6.32 13.52
N GLU A 253 -13.70 7.45 13.83
CA GLU A 253 -12.29 7.55 14.24
C GLU A 253 -11.29 6.86 13.29
N GLN A 254 -11.67 6.65 12.03
CA GLN A 254 -10.85 5.98 11.02
C GLN A 254 -11.08 6.60 9.63
N PRO A 255 -10.10 6.53 8.72
CA PRO A 255 -10.28 6.91 7.32
C PRO A 255 -11.35 6.02 6.66
N LEU A 256 -12.23 6.63 5.87
CA LEU A 256 -13.31 5.91 5.18
C LEU A 256 -13.19 6.06 3.67
N THR A 257 -13.69 5.06 2.94
CA THR A 257 -13.70 5.11 1.48
C THR A 257 -14.78 6.07 0.97
N ASP A 258 -14.60 6.57 -0.24
CA ASP A 258 -15.61 7.36 -0.92
C ASP A 258 -16.91 6.58 -1.15
N ASP A 259 -16.82 5.27 -1.40
CA ASP A 259 -17.99 4.38 -1.48
C ASP A 259 -18.79 4.39 -0.17
N ASP A 260 -18.13 4.23 0.99
CA ASP A 260 -18.78 4.24 2.31
C ASP A 260 -19.42 5.61 2.61
N LEU A 261 -18.72 6.70 2.31
CA LEU A 261 -19.22 8.06 2.55
C LEU A 261 -20.44 8.39 1.69
N VAL A 262 -20.42 7.99 0.41
CA VAL A 262 -21.57 8.18 -0.50
C VAL A 262 -22.75 7.33 -0.04
N GLN A 263 -22.52 6.09 0.37
CA GLN A 263 -23.58 5.19 0.79
C GLN A 263 -24.20 5.62 2.13
N ASP A 264 -23.38 5.81 3.15
CA ASP A 264 -23.86 5.94 4.53
C ASP A 264 -24.26 7.38 4.87
N VAL A 265 -23.56 8.38 4.32
CA VAL A 265 -23.83 9.79 4.62
C VAL A 265 -24.77 10.43 3.60
N LEU A 266 -24.53 10.18 2.31
CA LEU A 266 -25.36 10.74 1.23
C LEU A 266 -26.56 9.84 0.89
N GLY A 267 -26.60 8.60 1.37
CA GLY A 267 -27.75 7.70 1.21
C GLY A 267 -27.91 7.15 -0.20
N VAL A 268 -26.87 7.19 -1.03
CA VAL A 268 -26.94 6.77 -2.43
C VAL A 268 -26.52 5.31 -2.55
N ARG A 269 -27.38 4.48 -3.15
CA ARG A 269 -27.13 3.03 -3.22
C ARG A 269 -26.05 2.69 -4.24
N PRO A 270 -25.12 1.78 -3.91
CA PRO A 270 -24.21 1.19 -4.89
C PRO A 270 -24.98 0.58 -6.07
N GLY A 271 -24.47 0.78 -7.28
CA GLY A 271 -25.09 0.30 -8.53
C GLY A 271 -26.23 1.16 -9.08
N SER A 272 -26.60 2.26 -8.41
CA SER A 272 -27.46 3.28 -9.02
C SER A 272 -26.68 4.11 -10.06
N ALA A 273 -27.37 4.62 -11.08
CA ALA A 273 -26.74 5.44 -12.13
C ALA A 273 -26.13 6.75 -11.58
N GLU A 274 -26.60 7.21 -10.42
CA GLU A 274 -26.10 8.42 -9.76
C GLU A 274 -24.91 8.14 -8.83
N PHE A 275 -24.63 6.88 -8.49
CA PHE A 275 -23.60 6.53 -7.51
C PHE A 275 -22.21 7.00 -7.93
N ASP A 276 -21.78 6.66 -9.15
CA ASP A 276 -20.47 7.08 -9.67
C ASP A 276 -20.35 8.60 -9.83
N LEU A 277 -21.46 9.27 -10.19
CA LEU A 277 -21.51 10.72 -10.29
C LEU A 277 -21.33 11.37 -8.90
N GLN A 278 -21.99 10.84 -7.88
CA GLN A 278 -21.88 11.33 -6.50
C GLN A 278 -20.52 11.03 -5.90
N ARG A 279 -19.93 9.88 -6.23
CA ARG A 279 -18.55 9.55 -5.84
C ARG A 279 -17.54 10.51 -6.45
N PHE A 280 -17.67 10.83 -7.74
CA PHE A 280 -16.84 11.85 -8.37
C PHE A 280 -17.03 13.22 -7.68
N ALA A 281 -18.29 13.61 -7.43
CA ALA A 281 -18.61 14.86 -6.77
C ALA A 281 -18.00 14.95 -5.36
N LEU A 282 -18.11 13.89 -4.57
CA LEU A 282 -17.52 13.79 -3.24
C LEU A 282 -16.02 14.05 -3.30
N ASN A 283 -15.31 13.28 -4.10
CA ASN A 283 -13.86 13.38 -4.22
C ASN A 283 -13.40 14.78 -4.66
N TYR A 284 -14.03 15.34 -5.70
CA TYR A 284 -13.71 16.68 -6.19
C TYR A 284 -14.00 17.77 -5.14
N ARG A 285 -15.13 17.70 -4.43
CA ARG A 285 -15.52 18.72 -3.46
C ARG A 285 -14.65 18.66 -2.21
N LEU A 286 -14.37 17.47 -1.68
CA LEU A 286 -13.52 17.32 -0.50
C LEU A 286 -12.07 17.73 -0.79
N LEU A 287 -11.57 17.47 -2.00
CA LEU A 287 -10.22 17.90 -2.39
C LEU A 287 -10.06 19.43 -2.37
N ASN A 288 -11.11 20.15 -2.75
CA ASN A 288 -11.13 21.61 -2.71
C ASN A 288 -11.21 22.15 -1.27
N GLU A 289 -11.82 21.40 -0.35
CA GLU A 289 -11.97 21.74 1.08
C GLU A 289 -10.82 21.20 1.96
N HIS A 290 -9.58 21.33 1.46
CA HIS A 290 -8.32 20.85 2.07
C HIS A 290 -8.03 21.35 3.50
N ARG A 291 -8.82 22.30 4.02
CA ARG A 291 -8.70 22.78 5.41
C ARG A 291 -9.39 21.86 6.41
N GLU A 292 -10.44 21.17 5.97
CA GLU A 292 -11.24 20.30 6.84
C GLU A 292 -11.04 18.82 6.51
N PHE A 293 -10.79 18.50 5.24
CA PHE A 293 -10.63 17.14 4.75
C PHE A 293 -9.23 16.92 4.17
N GLU A 294 -8.72 15.72 4.37
CA GLU A 294 -7.43 15.30 3.82
C GLU A 294 -7.63 14.02 3.01
N PHE A 295 -7.14 14.02 1.77
CA PHE A 295 -7.13 12.84 0.92
C PHE A 295 -5.95 11.95 1.31
N VAL A 296 -6.26 10.72 1.73
CA VAL A 296 -5.26 9.71 2.10
C VAL A 296 -5.46 8.42 1.30
N GLY A 297 -6.09 8.50 0.13
CA GLY A 297 -6.32 7.32 -0.72
C GLY A 297 -5.24 7.07 -1.75
N THR A 298 -5.41 5.97 -2.47
CA THR A 298 -4.78 5.69 -3.76
C THR A 298 -5.76 5.97 -4.90
N ALA A 299 -5.39 5.71 -6.16
CA ALA A 299 -6.27 6.00 -7.28
C ALA A 299 -7.51 5.08 -7.32
N ASN A 300 -7.34 3.81 -6.96
CA ASN A 300 -8.42 2.80 -6.94
C ASN A 300 -9.00 2.54 -5.54
N GLN A 301 -8.45 3.14 -4.49
CA GLN A 301 -9.01 3.08 -3.13
C GLN A 301 -8.93 4.45 -2.46
N ARG A 302 -10.03 5.20 -2.55
CA ARG A 302 -10.05 6.63 -2.21
C ARG A 302 -10.49 6.84 -0.77
N PHE A 303 -9.51 6.87 0.13
CA PHE A 303 -9.74 7.18 1.53
C PHE A 303 -9.73 8.68 1.82
N TRP A 304 -10.64 9.09 2.71
CA TRP A 304 -10.76 10.44 3.23
C TRP A 304 -10.63 10.48 4.75
N THR A 305 -9.96 11.52 5.25
CA THR A 305 -9.78 11.84 6.67
C THR A 305 -10.28 13.24 6.97
N THR A 306 -10.33 13.58 8.25
CA THR A 306 -10.39 14.95 8.74
C THR A 306 -9.08 15.35 9.42
N SER A 307 -8.82 16.66 9.46
CA SER A 307 -7.66 17.20 10.19
C SER A 307 -7.72 16.86 11.68
N GLY A 308 -6.68 16.23 12.22
CA GLY A 308 -6.57 15.93 13.65
C GLY A 308 -7.10 14.55 14.07
N MET A 309 -7.42 13.68 13.12
CA MET A 309 -7.67 12.27 13.43
C MET A 309 -6.44 11.59 14.05
N PRO A 310 -6.64 10.63 14.96
CA PRO A 310 -5.53 9.82 15.49
C PRO A 310 -4.77 9.12 14.36
N PRO A 311 -3.42 9.06 14.42
CA PRO A 311 -2.65 8.30 13.45
C PRO A 311 -2.94 6.80 13.60
N ILE A 312 -2.81 6.07 12.50
CA ILE A 312 -2.93 4.60 12.50
C ILE A 312 -1.63 4.00 13.03
N GLY A 313 -1.73 3.00 13.90
CA GLY A 313 -0.60 2.25 14.46
C GLY A 313 -0.06 2.83 15.77
N THR A 314 1.25 2.67 15.97
CA THR A 314 1.89 2.93 17.26
C THR A 314 1.85 4.38 17.74
N THR A 315 1.69 4.56 19.05
CA THR A 315 1.90 5.83 19.76
C THR A 315 3.21 5.86 20.56
N ARG A 316 4.01 4.78 20.47
CA ARG A 316 5.26 4.61 21.24
C ARG A 316 6.29 5.69 20.95
N ARG A 317 6.31 6.21 19.71
CA ARG A 317 7.25 7.23 19.28
C ARG A 317 6.61 8.23 18.33
N LYS A 318 7.12 9.47 18.35
CA LYS A 318 6.61 10.53 17.48
C LYS A 318 6.98 10.22 16.03
N LEU A 319 6.00 10.42 15.14
CA LEU A 319 6.16 10.26 13.68
C LEU A 319 7.33 11.06 13.10
N THR A 320 7.62 12.22 13.70
CA THR A 320 8.73 13.08 13.28
C THR A 320 10.10 12.46 13.57
N GLU A 321 10.21 11.71 14.66
CA GLU A 321 11.43 11.01 15.07
C GLU A 321 11.61 9.75 14.22
N LEU A 322 10.55 8.97 14.00
CA LEU A 322 10.56 7.82 13.09
C LEU A 322 11.06 8.20 11.69
N GLY A 323 10.49 9.26 11.10
CA GLY A 323 10.94 9.73 9.80
C GLY A 323 12.38 10.27 9.80
N SER A 324 12.87 10.78 10.93
CA SER A 324 14.27 11.24 11.04
C SER A 324 15.24 10.07 11.10
N ASP A 325 14.85 8.97 11.75
CA ASP A 325 15.65 7.74 11.81
C ASP A 325 15.82 7.12 10.43
N TYR A 326 14.76 7.07 9.62
CA TYR A 326 14.78 6.59 8.23
C TYR A 326 15.31 7.61 7.21
N ARG A 327 15.83 8.76 7.64
CA ARG A 327 16.36 9.78 6.72
C ARG A 327 17.41 9.22 5.75
N PHE A 328 18.21 8.24 6.19
CA PHE A 328 19.25 7.61 5.36
C PHE A 328 18.68 6.96 4.09
N LEU A 329 17.42 6.50 4.13
CA LEU A 329 16.79 5.92 2.94
C LEU A 329 16.79 6.91 1.78
N LEU A 330 16.66 8.21 2.02
CA LEU A 330 16.67 9.24 0.97
C LEU A 330 17.94 9.22 0.12
N GLU A 331 19.08 8.83 0.70
CA GLU A 331 20.36 8.73 0.00
C GLU A 331 20.47 7.44 -0.83
N GLU A 332 19.65 6.44 -0.51
CA GLU A 332 19.58 5.15 -1.19
C GLU A 332 18.48 5.08 -2.25
N LEU A 333 17.51 6.00 -2.19
CA LEU A 333 16.46 6.14 -3.19
C LEU A 333 17.06 6.59 -4.54
N GLY A 334 16.51 6.03 -5.62
CA GLY A 334 16.83 6.50 -6.97
C GLY A 334 16.24 7.90 -7.24
N GLU A 335 16.77 8.59 -8.26
CA GLU A 335 16.25 9.90 -8.70
C GLU A 335 14.77 9.82 -9.12
N GLU A 336 14.35 8.70 -9.71
CA GLU A 336 12.96 8.43 -10.07
C GLU A 336 12.48 7.08 -9.49
N PRO A 337 11.41 7.07 -8.67
CA PRO A 337 10.84 5.84 -8.12
C PRO A 337 10.10 5.03 -9.19
N ALA A 338 10.43 3.75 -9.30
CA ALA A 338 9.84 2.83 -10.26
C ALA A 338 8.59 2.13 -9.69
N TYR A 339 7.55 2.91 -9.38
CA TYR A 339 6.32 2.41 -8.76
C TYR A 339 5.69 1.24 -9.52
N ARG A 340 5.19 0.24 -8.77
CA ARG A 340 4.47 -0.94 -9.30
C ARG A 340 5.24 -1.80 -10.32
N THR A 341 6.57 -1.71 -10.34
CA THR A 341 7.41 -2.58 -11.19
C THR A 341 7.67 -3.95 -10.56
N ARG A 342 7.56 -4.06 -9.24
CA ARG A 342 7.76 -5.30 -8.48
C ARG A 342 6.43 -5.97 -8.14
N LYS A 343 6.40 -7.31 -8.20
CA LYS A 343 5.20 -8.12 -7.97
C LYS A 343 5.14 -8.79 -6.60
N ALA A 344 6.25 -8.87 -5.90
CA ALA A 344 6.35 -9.43 -4.56
C ALA A 344 7.61 -8.88 -3.90
N LEU A 345 7.55 -8.67 -2.59
CA LEU A 345 8.67 -8.25 -1.77
C LEU A 345 8.75 -9.16 -0.56
N ASP A 346 9.92 -9.76 -0.33
CA ASP A 346 10.19 -10.47 0.91
C ASP A 346 11.05 -9.56 1.79
N HIS A 347 10.62 -9.35 3.03
CA HIS A 347 11.24 -8.46 3.99
C HIS A 347 11.50 -9.19 5.31
N THR A 348 12.68 -9.00 5.88
CA THR A 348 13.01 -9.55 7.19
C THR A 348 12.76 -8.49 8.25
N LEU A 349 11.86 -8.79 9.19
CA LEU A 349 11.43 -7.84 10.21
C LEU A 349 12.55 -7.58 11.22
N THR A 350 13.00 -6.34 11.37
CA THR A 350 13.96 -5.99 12.41
C THR A 350 13.27 -5.84 13.77
N PHE A 351 14.05 -5.84 14.86
CA PHE A 351 13.49 -5.57 16.18
C PHE A 351 12.87 -4.17 16.26
N TYR A 352 13.54 -3.16 15.71
CA TYR A 352 12.99 -1.79 15.67
C TYR A 352 11.65 -1.73 14.94
N GLU A 353 11.52 -2.42 13.81
CA GLU A 353 10.26 -2.50 13.05
C GLU A 353 9.16 -3.22 13.83
N PHE A 354 9.49 -4.35 14.46
CA PHE A 354 8.56 -5.13 15.27
C PHE A 354 8.00 -4.30 16.44
N ILE A 355 8.85 -3.64 17.23
CA ILE A 355 8.38 -2.88 18.41
C ILE A 355 7.59 -1.62 18.04
N HIS A 356 7.76 -1.08 16.84
CA HIS A 356 7.04 0.12 16.39
C HIS A 356 5.93 -0.19 15.38
N GLY A 357 5.66 -1.48 15.09
CA GLY A 357 4.60 -1.90 14.17
C GLY A 357 4.71 -1.30 12.78
N MET A 358 5.94 -1.19 12.28
CA MET A 358 6.25 -0.42 11.08
C MET A 358 7.10 -1.16 10.05
N LEU A 359 7.04 -0.70 8.81
CA LEU A 359 7.94 -1.14 7.72
C LEU A 359 8.60 0.07 7.03
N PRO A 360 9.84 -0.07 6.55
CA PRO A 360 10.52 0.99 5.82
C PRO A 360 9.86 1.20 4.44
N TYR A 361 9.79 2.45 4.00
CA TYR A 361 9.44 2.78 2.62
C TYR A 361 10.71 3.00 1.79
N ASP A 362 11.50 1.94 1.72
CA ASP A 362 12.75 1.90 0.97
C ASP A 362 12.50 1.79 -0.55
N ARG A 363 13.59 1.62 -1.31
CA ARG A 363 13.51 1.48 -2.76
C ARG A 363 12.66 0.28 -3.17
N GLU A 364 12.78 -0.86 -2.50
CA GLU A 364 12.08 -2.07 -2.89
C GLU A 364 10.58 -1.97 -2.61
N MET A 365 10.22 -1.33 -1.50
CA MET A 365 8.85 -0.98 -1.15
C MET A 365 8.25 0.05 -2.12
N GLN A 366 9.05 1.03 -2.59
CA GLN A 366 8.61 1.93 -3.66
C GLN A 366 8.37 1.20 -4.98
N GLU A 367 9.20 0.22 -5.33
CA GLU A 367 8.99 -0.60 -6.53
C GLU A 367 7.70 -1.42 -6.44
N LEU A 368 7.23 -1.75 -5.23
CA LEU A 368 6.03 -2.53 -4.96
C LEU A 368 4.74 -1.69 -4.87
N LEU A 369 4.80 -0.59 -4.12
CA LEU A 369 3.62 0.22 -3.78
C LEU A 369 3.31 1.27 -4.85
N ALA A 370 2.08 1.78 -4.80
CA ALA A 370 1.70 2.94 -5.59
C ALA A 370 2.32 4.23 -5.03
N GLY A 371 2.61 5.18 -5.92
CA GLY A 371 3.05 6.52 -5.55
C GLY A 371 1.90 7.42 -5.07
N PRO A 372 2.19 8.67 -4.67
CA PRO A 372 1.18 9.65 -4.32
C PRO A 372 0.19 9.87 -5.47
N ALA A 373 -1.11 9.85 -5.18
CA ALA A 373 -2.16 10.02 -6.18
C ALA A 373 -2.59 11.48 -6.35
N ALA A 374 -2.35 12.33 -5.35
CA ALA A 374 -2.63 13.76 -5.40
C ALA A 374 -1.37 14.62 -5.14
N PRO A 375 -1.26 15.81 -5.78
CA PRO A 375 -0.18 16.75 -5.48
C PRO A 375 -0.16 17.14 -4.01
N GLY A 376 1.00 17.05 -3.35
CA GLY A 376 1.15 17.42 -1.95
C GLY A 376 0.60 16.40 -0.94
N GLN A 377 0.16 15.23 -1.40
CA GLN A 377 -0.26 14.13 -0.52
C GLN A 377 0.90 13.65 0.35
N LYS A 378 0.72 13.71 1.68
CA LYS A 378 1.76 13.37 2.67
C LYS A 378 1.67 11.94 3.15
N SER A 379 0.47 11.36 3.13
CA SER A 379 0.25 9.96 3.49
C SER A 379 -0.83 9.31 2.63
N ALA A 380 -0.81 7.99 2.61
CA ALA A 380 -1.81 7.15 2.00
C ALA A 380 -2.18 6.03 2.98
N VAL A 381 -3.44 5.68 3.05
CA VAL A 381 -3.99 4.58 3.83
C VAL A 381 -4.18 3.42 2.88
N LEU A 382 -3.59 2.28 3.24
CA LEU A 382 -3.62 1.05 2.48
C LEU A 382 -4.30 -0.03 3.31
N THR A 383 -4.78 -1.05 2.63
CA THR A 383 -5.41 -2.23 3.22
C THR A 383 -4.47 -3.42 3.06
N PHE A 384 -4.03 -4.01 4.16
CA PHE A 384 -3.20 -5.20 4.17
C PHE A 384 -4.05 -6.39 4.61
N GLU A 385 -4.32 -7.31 3.70
CA GLU A 385 -5.03 -8.56 3.98
C GLU A 385 -4.03 -9.67 4.27
N CYS A 386 -4.22 -10.38 5.38
CA CYS A 386 -3.52 -11.61 5.69
C CYS A 386 -4.45 -12.81 5.50
N PRO A 387 -4.33 -13.58 4.40
CA PRO A 387 -5.20 -14.74 4.16
C PRO A 387 -4.96 -15.88 5.15
N GLN A 388 -3.81 -15.91 5.82
CA GLN A 388 -3.48 -16.95 6.81
C GLN A 388 -4.26 -16.75 8.12
N SER A 389 -4.50 -15.50 8.52
CA SER A 389 -5.28 -15.16 9.71
C SER A 389 -6.73 -14.75 9.41
N PHE A 390 -7.08 -14.59 8.12
CA PHE A 390 -8.36 -14.02 7.65
C PHE A 390 -8.65 -12.63 8.24
N THR A 391 -7.59 -11.84 8.45
CA THR A 391 -7.67 -10.50 9.04
C THR A 391 -7.23 -9.46 8.03
N THR A 392 -7.85 -8.29 8.11
CA THR A 392 -7.50 -7.13 7.30
C THR A 392 -7.08 -5.99 8.21
N TYR A 393 -5.93 -5.40 7.92
CA TYR A 393 -5.34 -4.31 8.68
C TYR A 393 -5.34 -3.04 7.84
N LEU A 394 -5.72 -1.92 8.43
CA LEU A 394 -5.49 -0.61 7.84
C LEU A 394 -4.08 -0.16 8.21
N VAL A 395 -3.32 0.28 7.22
CA VAL A 395 -1.96 0.78 7.41
C VAL A 395 -1.82 2.17 6.82
N GLU A 396 -1.02 3.03 7.46
CA GLU A 396 -0.71 4.37 6.96
C GLU A 396 0.70 4.38 6.37
N LEU A 397 0.81 4.50 5.06
CA LEU A 397 2.03 4.85 4.35
C LEU A 397 2.28 6.35 4.46
N ARG A 398 3.42 6.75 5.01
CA ARG A 398 3.89 8.13 5.01
C ARG A 398 4.98 8.29 3.97
N PHE A 399 4.74 9.18 3.01
CA PHE A 399 5.69 9.45 1.94
C PHE A 399 6.93 10.19 2.47
N PRO A 400 8.10 9.97 1.85
CA PRO A 400 9.32 10.67 2.23
C PRO A 400 9.18 12.16 1.99
N THR A 401 9.82 12.95 2.84
CA THR A 401 9.97 14.40 2.68
C THR A 401 11.45 14.73 2.52
N PRO A 402 11.84 15.93 2.07
CA PRO A 402 13.25 16.25 1.84
C PRO A 402 14.19 16.03 3.04
N ASN A 403 13.66 15.99 4.26
CA ASN A 403 14.43 15.81 5.48
C ASN A 403 14.10 14.53 6.26
N ARG A 404 13.15 13.71 5.81
CA ARG A 404 12.68 12.52 6.53
C ARG A 404 12.37 11.38 5.58
N GLY A 405 12.79 10.16 5.94
CA GLY A 405 12.43 8.94 5.22
C GLY A 405 10.96 8.61 5.35
N GLY A 406 10.46 7.84 4.39
CA GLY A 406 9.11 7.30 4.41
C GLY A 406 9.03 5.96 5.16
N PHE A 407 7.84 5.62 5.63
CA PHE A 407 7.58 4.39 6.35
C PHE A 407 6.08 4.06 6.36
N ILE A 408 5.74 2.82 6.72
CA ILE A 408 4.36 2.31 6.84
C ILE A 408 4.09 2.00 8.31
N LEU A 409 2.93 2.40 8.83
CA LEU A 409 2.47 2.12 10.20
C LEU A 409 1.16 1.34 10.22
N GLY A 410 0.85 0.67 11.34
CA GLY A 410 -0.42 -0.02 11.54
C GLY A 410 -0.33 -1.54 11.53
N LEU A 411 0.88 -2.09 11.66
CA LEU A 411 1.12 -3.53 11.69
C LEU A 411 1.44 -4.06 13.10
N ASP A 412 1.27 -3.23 14.13
CA ASP A 412 1.54 -3.59 15.54
C ASP A 412 0.80 -4.88 15.94
N ASP A 413 -0.50 -4.96 15.68
CA ASP A 413 -1.34 -6.10 16.04
C ASP A 413 -0.96 -7.34 15.21
N PHE A 414 -0.77 -7.16 13.89
CA PHE A 414 -0.35 -8.25 13.00
C PHE A 414 0.97 -8.89 13.47
N PHE A 415 1.95 -8.05 13.84
CA PHE A 415 3.24 -8.50 14.32
C PHE A 415 3.14 -9.21 15.67
N ALA A 416 2.44 -8.60 16.64
CA ALA A 416 2.31 -9.16 17.98
C ALA A 416 1.55 -10.50 18.01
N GLU A 417 0.61 -10.71 17.09
CA GLU A 417 -0.19 -11.94 17.04
C GLU A 417 0.50 -13.08 16.27
N ASN A 418 1.28 -12.76 15.23
CA ASN A 418 1.72 -13.77 14.26
C ASN A 418 3.25 -13.92 14.16
N LEU A 419 4.03 -12.90 14.54
CA LEU A 419 5.46 -12.79 14.20
C LEU A 419 6.35 -12.57 15.43
N VAL A 420 7.66 -12.63 15.18
CA VAL A 420 8.73 -12.25 16.10
C VAL A 420 9.79 -11.44 15.35
N PRO A 421 10.66 -10.67 16.03
CA PRO A 421 11.83 -10.06 15.41
C PRO A 421 12.68 -11.10 14.66
N GLY A 422 13.01 -10.81 13.41
CA GLY A 422 13.68 -11.71 12.46
C GLY A 422 12.73 -12.50 11.55
N ALA A 423 11.41 -12.41 11.74
CA ALA A 423 10.44 -13.09 10.88
C ALA A 423 10.45 -12.54 9.46
N ILE A 424 10.24 -13.43 8.49
CA ILE A 424 10.21 -13.09 7.06
C ILE A 424 8.76 -12.94 6.62
N LEU A 425 8.43 -11.77 6.09
CA LEU A 425 7.11 -11.43 5.55
C LEU A 425 7.19 -11.20 4.04
N SER A 426 6.18 -11.66 3.32
CA SER A 426 6.01 -11.47 1.88
C SER A 426 4.82 -10.55 1.62
N ILE A 427 5.04 -9.48 0.86
CA ILE A 427 4.02 -8.50 0.51
C ILE A 427 3.81 -8.53 -0.99
N GLN A 428 2.55 -8.63 -1.41
CA GLN A 428 2.16 -8.72 -2.81
C GLN A 428 1.07 -7.70 -3.15
N PRO A 429 1.17 -7.03 -4.30
CA PRO A 429 0.12 -6.14 -4.78
C PRO A 429 -1.08 -6.95 -5.26
N THR A 430 -2.28 -6.42 -5.05
CA THR A 430 -3.49 -6.93 -5.70
C THR A 430 -3.80 -6.14 -6.98
N GLU A 431 -4.96 -6.42 -7.59
CA GLU A 431 -5.52 -5.64 -8.69
C GLU A 431 -5.88 -4.20 -8.24
N ASN A 432 -6.18 -4.00 -6.96
CA ASN A 432 -6.40 -2.68 -6.37
C ASN A 432 -5.05 -2.10 -5.89
N ASP A 433 -4.79 -0.82 -6.18
CA ASP A 433 -3.54 -0.15 -5.85
C ASP A 433 -3.44 0.29 -4.37
N GLY A 434 -4.57 0.23 -3.64
CA GLY A 434 -4.64 0.43 -2.19
C GLY A 434 -4.67 -0.86 -1.37
N HIS A 435 -4.82 -2.03 -2.01
CA HIS A 435 -4.97 -3.31 -1.33
C HIS A 435 -3.77 -4.22 -1.62
N TYR A 436 -3.15 -4.71 -0.55
CA TYR A 436 -1.98 -5.59 -0.58
C TYR A 436 -2.25 -6.86 0.24
N ARG A 437 -1.67 -7.97 -0.23
CA ARG A 437 -1.66 -9.24 0.49
C ARG A 437 -0.37 -9.34 1.28
N VAL A 438 -0.46 -9.64 2.57
CA VAL A 438 0.68 -9.91 3.44
C VAL A 438 0.64 -11.36 3.93
N GLU A 439 1.76 -12.06 3.79
CA GLU A 439 1.93 -13.44 4.23
C GLU A 439 3.23 -13.58 5.01
N TYR A 440 3.32 -14.60 5.85
CA TYR A 440 4.54 -15.00 6.51
C TYR A 440 4.80 -16.48 6.25
N LEU A 441 6.06 -16.89 6.25
CA LEU A 441 6.41 -18.30 6.07
C LEU A 441 5.96 -19.11 7.30
N PRO A 442 5.04 -20.08 7.20
CA PRO A 442 4.67 -20.88 8.36
C PRO A 442 5.72 -21.96 8.64
N GLU A 443 6.10 -22.13 9.90
CA GLU A 443 7.06 -23.15 10.34
C GLU A 443 6.56 -23.92 11.57
N ALA A 444 7.27 -24.99 11.94
CA ALA A 444 6.97 -25.73 13.15
C ALA A 444 7.20 -24.85 14.39
N ALA A 445 6.27 -24.93 15.35
CA ALA A 445 6.37 -24.14 16.56
C ALA A 445 7.65 -24.46 17.34
N ARG A 446 8.43 -23.42 17.66
CA ARG A 446 9.64 -23.50 18.48
C ARG A 446 9.61 -22.43 19.57
N SER A 447 10.33 -22.68 20.66
CA SER A 447 10.36 -21.80 21.83
C SER A 447 11.80 -21.47 22.17
N GLU A 448 12.12 -20.18 22.21
CA GLU A 448 13.46 -19.66 22.47
C GLU A 448 13.39 -18.44 23.39
N GLN A 449 14.51 -18.12 24.05
CA GLN A 449 14.63 -16.90 24.86
C GLN A 449 14.93 -15.72 23.93
N LEU A 450 13.88 -14.98 23.56
CA LEU A 450 13.97 -13.84 22.64
C LEU A 450 13.98 -12.51 23.38
N LEU A 451 14.67 -11.53 22.80
CA LEU A 451 14.69 -10.16 23.28
C LEU A 451 13.28 -9.55 23.20
N GLU A 452 12.84 -8.94 24.29
CA GLU A 452 11.62 -8.15 24.41
C GLU A 452 11.91 -6.83 25.14
N LEU A 453 11.04 -5.85 24.94
CA LEU A 453 11.06 -4.58 25.67
C LEU A 453 10.05 -4.63 26.83
N ASP A 454 10.50 -4.54 28.08
CA ASP A 454 9.61 -4.48 29.24
C ASP A 454 9.14 -3.03 29.48
N GLU A 455 7.85 -2.79 29.26
CA GLU A 455 7.21 -1.47 29.43
C GLU A 455 6.56 -1.29 30.82
N ARG A 456 6.50 -2.34 31.67
CA ARG A 456 5.62 -2.35 32.87
C ARG A 456 6.14 -1.60 34.09
N ARG A 457 7.45 -1.55 34.29
CA ARG A 457 8.06 -0.93 35.50
C ARG A 457 9.21 0.00 35.18
N ALA A 458 10.08 -0.40 34.26
CA ALA A 458 11.19 0.41 33.76
C ALA A 458 11.52 -0.08 32.34
N LEU A 459 11.61 0.86 31.40
CA LEU A 459 11.91 0.58 30.00
C LEU A 459 13.30 -0.08 29.89
N ARG A 460 13.32 -1.39 29.73
CA ARG A 460 14.53 -2.22 29.70
C ARG A 460 14.35 -3.40 28.76
N TYR A 461 15.46 -3.85 28.20
CA TYR A 461 15.51 -5.08 27.44
C TYR A 461 15.53 -6.30 28.36
N VAL A 462 14.72 -7.30 28.05
CA VAL A 462 14.62 -8.56 28.80
C VAL A 462 14.51 -9.72 27.83
N PHE A 463 15.07 -10.87 28.20
CA PHE A 463 14.86 -12.11 27.44
C PHE A 463 13.69 -12.88 28.05
N ARG A 464 12.77 -13.32 27.21
CA ARG A 464 11.61 -14.13 27.63
C ARG A 464 11.42 -15.34 26.73
N PRO A 465 10.90 -16.45 27.27
CA PRO A 465 10.56 -17.61 26.47
C PRO A 465 9.36 -17.27 25.58
N THR A 466 9.63 -17.14 24.28
CA THR A 466 8.64 -16.78 23.28
C THR A 466 8.48 -17.96 22.32
N THR A 467 7.23 -18.41 22.16
CA THR A 467 6.88 -19.50 21.24
C THR A 467 6.34 -18.91 19.96
N TYR A 468 6.92 -19.31 18.83
CA TYR A 468 6.55 -18.80 17.51
C TYR A 468 6.55 -19.93 16.47
N ALA A 469 5.77 -19.76 15.40
CA ALA A 469 5.53 -20.75 14.36
C ALA A 469 5.65 -20.12 12.95
N CYS A 470 6.55 -19.16 12.81
CA CYS A 470 6.87 -18.49 11.56
C CYS A 470 8.36 -18.68 11.22
N GLY A 471 8.66 -18.64 9.92
CA GLY A 471 10.01 -18.68 9.39
C GLY A 471 10.73 -17.39 9.69
N VAL A 472 11.96 -17.52 10.18
CA VAL A 472 12.78 -16.39 10.60
C VAL A 472 14.16 -16.52 9.98
N ASP A 473 14.79 -15.37 9.76
CA ASP A 473 16.22 -15.31 9.51
C ASP A 473 16.98 -15.46 10.83
N GLU A 474 17.70 -16.57 11.00
CA GLU A 474 18.49 -16.86 12.20
C GLU A 474 19.53 -15.77 12.48
N ALA A 475 20.04 -15.07 11.45
CA ALA A 475 20.98 -13.99 11.63
C ALA A 475 20.36 -12.79 12.37
N GLN A 476 19.07 -12.54 12.15
CA GLN A 476 18.30 -11.44 12.74
C GLN A 476 17.56 -11.84 14.03
N LEU A 477 17.53 -13.12 14.37
CA LEU A 477 16.88 -13.62 15.58
C LEU A 477 17.69 -13.23 16.84
N LEU A 478 17.05 -12.45 17.72
CA LEU A 478 17.70 -11.88 18.91
C LEU A 478 17.60 -12.80 20.11
N THR A 479 18.41 -13.86 20.11
CA THR A 479 18.47 -14.85 21.20
C THR A 479 19.40 -14.43 22.34
N GLU A 480 19.11 -14.89 23.56
CA GLU A 480 19.96 -14.65 24.73
C GLU A 480 21.41 -15.14 24.53
N ALA A 481 21.59 -16.23 23.77
CA ALA A 481 22.91 -16.80 23.50
C ALA A 481 23.84 -15.85 22.71
N ARG A 482 23.28 -15.04 21.80
CA ARG A 482 24.04 -14.10 20.96
C ARG A 482 24.02 -12.67 21.50
N PHE A 483 22.91 -12.26 22.13
CA PHE A 483 22.65 -10.88 22.52
C PHE A 483 22.51 -10.70 24.04
N GLY A 484 22.96 -11.67 24.84
CA GLY A 484 22.79 -11.67 26.30
C GLY A 484 23.32 -10.44 27.02
N GLY A 485 24.29 -9.72 26.45
CA GLY A 485 24.78 -8.44 26.98
C GLY A 485 23.76 -7.30 27.00
N LEU A 486 22.63 -7.45 26.30
CA LEU A 486 21.48 -6.53 26.38
C LEU A 486 20.56 -6.80 27.57
N ALA A 487 20.76 -7.88 28.33
CA ALA A 487 19.86 -8.23 29.43
C ALA A 487 19.84 -7.13 30.52
N ASN A 488 18.65 -6.58 30.80
CA ASN A 488 18.40 -5.48 31.74
C ASN A 488 19.00 -4.12 31.35
N GLU A 489 19.57 -3.99 30.16
CA GLU A 489 20.01 -2.72 29.61
C GLU A 489 18.82 -1.81 29.30
N LYS A 490 19.06 -0.50 29.36
CA LYS A 490 18.06 0.48 28.95
C LYS A 490 18.21 0.79 27.47
N PRO A 491 17.12 1.07 26.75
CA PRO A 491 17.22 1.62 25.40
C PRO A 491 18.04 2.90 25.40
N LEU A 492 18.81 3.13 24.35
CA LEU A 492 19.68 4.30 24.24
C LEU A 492 18.87 5.60 24.30
N ASP A 493 19.48 6.64 24.89
CA ASP A 493 18.89 7.97 24.89
C ASP A 493 18.76 8.51 23.46
N GLU A 494 17.72 9.30 23.22
CA GLU A 494 17.42 9.90 21.91
C GLU A 494 18.60 10.70 21.33
N LYS A 495 19.41 11.35 22.19
CA LYS A 495 20.61 12.08 21.76
C LYS A 495 21.68 11.15 21.16
N VAL A 496 21.82 9.95 21.70
CA VAL A 496 22.77 8.93 21.22
C VAL A 496 22.21 8.29 19.95
N ARG A 497 20.92 7.93 19.92
CA ARG A 497 20.27 7.31 18.74
C ARG A 497 20.42 8.15 17.47
N ARG A 498 20.39 9.48 17.58
CA ARG A 498 20.54 10.38 16.42
C ARG A 498 21.90 10.31 15.73
N ARG A 499 22.91 9.73 16.37
CA ARG A 499 24.28 9.59 15.88
C ARG A 499 24.57 8.13 15.51
N PRO A 500 24.57 7.76 14.22
CA PRO A 500 24.80 6.38 13.80
C PRO A 500 26.08 5.78 14.40
N GLU A 501 27.17 6.54 14.39
CA GLU A 501 28.47 6.19 14.95
C GLU A 501 28.40 5.85 16.45
N ALA A 502 27.62 6.60 17.22
CA ALA A 502 27.46 6.37 18.65
C ALA A 502 26.58 5.16 18.95
N VAL A 503 25.59 4.87 18.11
CA VAL A 503 24.78 3.64 18.20
C VAL A 503 25.65 2.41 17.92
N ILE A 504 26.47 2.46 16.86
CA ILE A 504 27.39 1.38 16.49
C ILE A 504 28.37 1.10 17.64
N ALA A 505 29.02 2.14 18.18
CA ALA A 505 29.93 2.02 19.32
C ALA A 505 29.25 1.39 20.55
N ALA A 506 28.05 1.86 20.91
CA ALA A 506 27.29 1.30 22.02
C ALA A 506 26.91 -0.17 21.80
N THR A 507 26.61 -0.57 20.56
CA THR A 507 26.35 -1.98 20.24
C THR A 507 27.61 -2.84 20.43
N PHE A 508 28.78 -2.39 19.98
CA PHE A 508 30.04 -3.09 20.25
C PHE A 508 30.31 -3.27 21.74
N GLU A 509 30.12 -2.23 22.55
CA GLU A 509 30.34 -2.29 24.01
C GLU A 509 29.35 -3.22 24.72
N ARG A 510 28.14 -3.40 24.17
CA ARG A 510 27.08 -4.21 24.80
C ARG A 510 27.16 -5.69 24.45
N ILE A 511 27.46 -6.03 23.19
CA ILE A 511 27.38 -7.43 22.70
C ILE A 511 28.68 -7.93 22.07
N GLY A 512 29.69 -7.08 21.91
CA GLY A 512 30.95 -7.45 21.28
C GLY A 512 31.86 -8.31 22.16
N GLU A 513 32.68 -9.12 21.51
CA GLU A 513 33.69 -9.93 22.19
C GLU A 513 34.87 -9.05 22.59
N GLU A 514 35.12 -8.92 23.90
CA GLU A 514 36.20 -8.10 24.43
C GLU A 514 37.55 -8.81 24.33
N HIS A 515 38.48 -8.20 23.59
CA HIS A 515 39.85 -8.66 23.43
C HIS A 515 40.82 -7.50 23.65
N GLY A 516 41.53 -7.51 24.78
CA GLY A 516 42.56 -6.50 25.08
C GLY A 516 42.02 -5.07 25.19
N GLY A 517 40.76 -4.90 25.61
CA GLY A 517 40.08 -3.60 25.71
C GLY A 517 39.42 -3.13 24.42
N ASN A 518 39.50 -3.90 23.33
CA ASN A 518 38.77 -3.67 22.09
C ASN A 518 37.59 -4.63 21.98
N TYR A 519 36.56 -4.26 21.23
CA TYR A 519 35.37 -5.09 21.03
C TYR A 519 35.29 -5.54 19.57
N SER A 520 35.05 -6.82 19.32
CA SER A 520 34.94 -7.38 17.97
C SER A 520 33.58 -8.01 17.72
N LEU A 521 33.01 -7.80 16.52
CA LEU A 521 31.74 -8.38 16.07
C LEU A 521 31.75 -8.65 14.58
N ASP A 522 31.08 -9.72 14.16
CA ASP A 522 30.76 -9.92 12.76
C ASP A 522 29.67 -8.95 12.29
N LEU A 523 29.67 -8.62 11.00
CA LEU A 523 28.75 -7.65 10.43
C LEU A 523 27.28 -8.03 10.58
N GLN A 524 26.92 -9.32 10.50
CA GLN A 524 25.51 -9.74 10.55
C GLN A 524 24.96 -9.60 11.97
N THR A 525 25.74 -9.99 12.98
CA THR A 525 25.39 -9.77 14.39
C THR A 525 25.37 -8.29 14.73
N LEU A 526 26.34 -7.51 14.23
CA LEU A 526 26.34 -6.06 14.40
C LEU A 526 25.10 -5.42 13.76
N MET A 527 24.70 -5.86 12.56
CA MET A 527 23.52 -5.39 11.85
C MET A 527 22.24 -5.60 12.67
N ALA A 528 22.04 -6.82 13.17
CA ALA A 528 20.90 -7.14 14.02
C ALA A 528 20.93 -6.30 15.32
N GLY A 529 22.11 -6.13 15.91
CA GLY A 529 22.30 -5.36 17.15
C GLY A 529 22.03 -3.86 17.01
N VAL A 530 22.50 -3.20 15.94
CA VAL A 530 22.24 -1.76 15.73
C VAL A 530 20.76 -1.49 15.43
N ASN A 531 20.10 -2.39 14.68
CA ASN A 531 18.68 -2.33 14.36
C ASN A 531 17.74 -2.64 15.54
N ILE A 532 18.27 -2.80 16.75
CA ILE A 532 17.47 -2.77 18.00
C ILE A 532 17.14 -1.34 18.41
N GLU A 533 18.09 -0.42 18.18
CA GLU A 533 18.03 0.96 18.67
C GLU A 533 17.66 1.95 17.58
N ARG A 534 18.17 1.73 16.35
CA ARG A 534 17.94 2.60 15.19
C ARG A 534 17.98 1.80 13.88
N PRO A 535 17.05 2.03 12.94
CA PRO A 535 17.11 1.41 11.63
C PRO A 535 18.38 1.83 10.87
N MET A 536 19.09 0.84 10.31
CA MET A 536 20.26 1.04 9.45
C MET A 536 20.29 -0.03 8.35
N SER A 537 20.66 0.37 7.14
CA SER A 537 20.97 -0.55 6.05
C SER A 537 22.41 -1.06 6.13
N GLU A 538 22.72 -2.14 5.40
CA GLU A 538 24.09 -2.61 5.22
C GLU A 538 24.99 -1.57 4.56
N THR A 539 24.45 -0.83 3.59
CA THR A 539 25.17 0.25 2.91
C THR A 539 25.56 1.35 3.89
N LEU A 540 24.62 1.83 4.71
CA LEU A 540 24.89 2.85 5.71
C LEU A 540 25.90 2.35 6.74
N LEU A 541 25.69 1.15 7.30
CA LEU A 541 26.55 0.60 8.33
C LEU A 541 28.00 0.47 7.83
N ARG A 542 28.20 -0.09 6.63
CA ARG A 542 29.54 -0.17 6.02
C ARG A 542 30.12 1.22 5.75
N SER A 543 29.32 2.17 5.29
CA SER A 543 29.81 3.52 5.02
C SER A 543 30.34 4.21 6.28
N VAL A 544 29.71 3.99 7.45
CA VAL A 544 30.15 4.56 8.73
C VAL A 544 31.41 3.84 9.23
N LEU A 545 31.46 2.51 9.12
CA LEU A 545 32.60 1.72 9.57
C LEU A 545 33.86 1.93 8.72
N GLU A 546 33.71 2.09 7.40
CA GLU A 546 34.83 2.16 6.45
C GLU A 546 35.33 3.58 6.21
N ASN A 547 34.50 4.61 6.44
CA ASN A 547 34.89 6.02 6.28
C ASN A 547 35.07 6.73 7.64
N ASP A 548 35.37 5.98 8.69
CA ASP A 548 35.67 6.57 9.99
C ASP A 548 37.07 7.21 10.01
N ASP A 549 37.09 8.54 10.09
CA ASP A 549 38.32 9.33 10.16
C ASP A 549 38.96 9.31 11.56
N THR A 550 38.24 8.83 12.58
CA THR A 550 38.71 8.86 13.98
C THR A 550 39.55 7.63 14.35
N GLY A 551 39.48 6.58 13.53
CA GLY A 551 40.15 5.31 13.77
C GLY A 551 39.53 4.49 14.90
N ALA A 552 38.30 4.84 15.32
CA ALA A 552 37.54 4.09 16.30
C ALA A 552 37.06 2.74 15.75
N PHE A 553 36.80 2.67 14.45
CA PHE A 553 36.42 1.44 13.76
C PHE A 553 37.53 0.94 12.85
N SER A 554 37.76 -0.38 12.87
CA SER A 554 38.70 -1.03 11.95
C SER A 554 38.14 -2.36 11.47
N ARG A 555 38.42 -2.70 10.21
CA ARG A 555 38.09 -3.99 9.62
C ARG A 555 39.29 -4.93 9.77
N ASP A 556 39.03 -6.16 10.20
CA ASP A 556 40.06 -7.19 10.23
C ASP A 556 40.48 -7.56 8.79
N PRO A 557 41.77 -7.46 8.42
CA PRO A 557 42.23 -7.84 7.09
C PRO A 557 42.24 -9.35 6.83
N ASP A 558 42.28 -10.18 7.90
CA ASP A 558 42.44 -11.63 7.82
C ASP A 558 41.10 -12.38 7.98
N ALA A 559 40.07 -11.73 8.53
CA ALA A 559 38.73 -12.30 8.71
C ALA A 559 37.66 -11.56 7.88
N ASP A 560 36.90 -12.30 7.07
CA ASP A 560 35.81 -11.74 6.28
C ASP A 560 34.67 -11.23 7.17
N ASN A 561 34.32 -9.95 7.02
CA ASN A 561 33.22 -9.26 7.71
C ASN A 561 33.33 -9.16 9.24
N LEU A 562 34.54 -9.28 9.81
CA LEU A 562 34.79 -8.97 11.22
C LEU A 562 35.22 -7.50 11.38
N TYR A 563 34.60 -6.79 12.30
CA TYR A 563 34.91 -5.41 12.63
C TYR A 563 35.30 -5.29 14.10
N THR A 564 36.23 -4.38 14.38
CA THR A 564 36.73 -4.07 15.71
C THR A 564 36.47 -2.61 16.05
N TYR A 565 35.99 -2.37 17.26
CA TYR A 565 35.83 -1.04 17.86
C TYR A 565 36.86 -0.84 18.98
N VAL A 566 37.53 0.31 18.96
CA VAL A 566 38.50 0.75 19.98
C VAL A 566 37.85 1.84 20.84
N PRO A 567 37.54 1.57 22.11
CA PRO A 567 36.95 2.56 23.01
C PRO A 567 37.88 3.73 23.30
N GLY A 568 37.32 4.93 23.42
CA GLY A 568 38.04 6.14 23.85
C GLY A 568 38.66 6.98 22.72
N THR A 569 38.77 6.43 21.51
CA THR A 569 38.83 7.23 20.27
C THR A 569 37.41 7.69 19.98
N THR A 570 37.10 8.94 20.27
CA THR A 570 35.73 9.47 20.10
C THR A 570 35.50 9.74 18.62
N PRO A 571 34.48 9.14 17.98
CA PRO A 571 34.05 9.53 16.64
C PRO A 571 33.43 10.93 16.58
#